data_AF-A0A7V3AN07-F1
#
_entry.id   AF-A0A7V3AN07-F1
#
_cell.length_a   1.000
_cell.length_b   1.000
_cell.length_c   1.000
_cell.angle_alpha   90.00
_cell.angle_beta   90.00
_cell.angle_gamma   90.00
#
_symmetry.space_group_name_H-M   'P 1'
#
loop_
_entity.id
_entity.type
_entity.pdbx_description
1 polymer ?
#
loop_
_entity_poly.entity_id
_entity_poly.type
_entity_poly.pdbx_seq_one_letter_code
_entity_poly.pdbx_strand_id
1 'polypeptide(L)'
;MPPSTCAIPIRNTSPRARFKATSASGAVCWVGFSCSATLLSPVRWRRSTKKVSPSRSHPRATPGISPPPTGSEGSPSPKGSPPLIQQPSLPVRDINRLLWNAETTFTVPTRIHCGIGAFDRLAALVPGARVLVLHGRSAQMLLERVRMLLAGRALHFLHVPSGEPTTDSVDGILRHARAAAPDALVGIGGGSVMDTAKATAALLCEDPGASCADFLEVDGTRHLSGKSVPTVTVPTLFGSGAEVTRNAVIFNPRTGAKRSLRHDALFPAVALVDPDLGLTAPRAARLAAAVDAWCHLTETLCSTRATPFTLPLSAEGMRLLLPVLPELPDDQTTATAAACASALGGIALTNAGLTFGHGVGAVLGPAAGISHGQACGLLLPEVLAWCLSHLPED
;
A
#
# COMPACT_ATOMS: atom_id res chain seq x y z
N MET A 1 -34.30 48.47 18.92
CA MET A 1 -34.62 49.05 17.59
C MET A 1 -33.32 49.19 16.82
N PRO A 2 -33.28 48.72 15.55
CA PRO A 2 -32.06 48.44 14.80
C PRO A 2 -31.63 49.64 13.94
N PRO A 3 -30.41 49.62 13.36
CA PRO A 3 -30.15 50.40 12.16
C PRO A 3 -30.06 49.50 10.91
N SER A 4 -30.92 49.86 9.96
CA SER A 4 -30.66 49.98 8.52
C SER A 4 -30.14 48.77 7.74
N THR A 5 -31.09 48.10 7.08
CA THR A 5 -30.95 47.34 5.85
C THR A 5 -30.48 48.21 4.69
N CYS A 6 -29.39 47.82 4.03
CA CYS A 6 -29.04 48.29 2.68
C CYS A 6 -29.03 47.08 1.75
N ALA A 7 -30.00 47.04 0.84
CA ALA A 7 -30.12 46.03 -0.20
C ALA A 7 -29.28 46.46 -1.42
N ILE A 8 -28.45 45.54 -1.93
CA ILE A 8 -27.79 45.67 -3.24
C ILE A 8 -28.15 44.42 -4.05
N PRO A 9 -28.60 44.56 -5.32
CA PRO A 9 -29.21 43.45 -6.06
C PRO A 9 -28.17 42.53 -6.70
N ILE A 10 -28.43 41.23 -6.57
CA ILE A 10 -27.70 40.13 -7.22
C ILE A 10 -28.03 40.16 -8.73
N ARG A 11 -27.07 40.56 -9.56
CA ARG A 11 -27.13 40.31 -11.01
C ARG A 11 -26.64 38.90 -11.29
N ASN A 12 -27.59 38.07 -11.70
CA ASN A 12 -27.43 36.68 -12.11
C ASN A 12 -27.06 36.67 -13.60
N THR A 13 -25.80 36.38 -13.95
CA THR A 13 -25.38 36.14 -15.34
C THR A 13 -24.68 34.79 -15.43
N SER A 14 -25.47 33.75 -15.71
CA SER A 14 -24.99 32.45 -16.17
C SER A 14 -24.87 32.46 -17.70
N PRO A 15 -23.76 31.98 -18.29
CA PRO A 15 -23.77 31.57 -19.68
C PRO A 15 -24.34 30.15 -19.77
N ARG A 16 -25.57 30.03 -20.26
CA ARG A 16 -26.17 28.75 -20.66
C ARG A 16 -25.45 28.20 -21.90
N ALA A 17 -24.53 27.26 -21.72
CA ALA A 17 -24.11 26.38 -22.80
C ALA A 17 -25.21 25.33 -23.05
N ARG A 18 -25.93 25.49 -24.16
CA ARG A 18 -26.91 24.50 -24.65
C ARG A 18 -26.16 23.31 -25.24
N PHE A 19 -26.16 22.16 -24.57
CA PHE A 19 -25.88 20.89 -25.25
C PHE A 19 -27.19 20.34 -25.82
N LYS A 20 -27.29 20.32 -27.15
CA LYS A 20 -28.31 19.57 -27.87
C LYS A 20 -27.99 18.09 -27.72
N ALA A 21 -28.91 17.34 -27.12
CA ALA A 21 -28.94 15.89 -27.23
C ALA A 21 -29.43 15.53 -28.64
N THR A 22 -28.56 14.93 -29.44
CA THR A 22 -28.94 14.20 -30.65
C THR A 22 -28.69 12.73 -30.40
N SER A 23 -29.77 11.97 -30.27
CA SER A 23 -29.76 10.51 -30.31
C SER A 23 -29.39 10.06 -31.72
N ALA A 24 -28.26 9.39 -31.87
CA ALA A 24 -27.98 8.54 -33.02
C ALA A 24 -27.13 7.37 -32.53
N SER A 25 -27.69 6.18 -32.71
CA SER A 25 -27.05 4.88 -32.66
C SER A 25 -25.64 4.89 -33.24
N GLY A 26 -24.65 4.55 -32.41
CA GLY A 26 -23.27 4.32 -32.81
C GLY A 26 -22.64 3.30 -31.87
N ALA A 27 -22.55 2.06 -32.32
CA ALA A 27 -21.88 0.98 -31.61
C ALA A 27 -20.40 1.38 -31.37
N VAL A 28 -19.99 1.45 -30.11
CA VAL A 28 -18.58 1.52 -29.75
C VAL A 28 -18.06 0.08 -29.73
N CYS A 29 -17.25 -0.23 -30.73
CA CYS A 29 -16.55 -1.50 -30.88
C CYS A 29 -15.52 -1.62 -29.74
N TRP A 30 -15.83 -2.40 -28.71
CA TRP A 30 -14.82 -2.91 -27.79
C TRP A 30 -14.00 -3.95 -28.54
N VAL A 31 -12.72 -3.64 -28.80
CA VAL A 31 -11.76 -4.67 -29.23
C VAL A 31 -11.56 -5.61 -28.04
N GLY A 32 -12.35 -6.67 -28.03
CA GLY A 32 -12.29 -7.70 -27.01
C GLY A 32 -11.02 -8.54 -27.15
N PHE A 33 -10.15 -8.47 -26.14
CA PHE A 33 -9.29 -9.61 -25.84
C PHE A 33 -10.11 -10.63 -25.05
N SER A 34 -10.64 -11.63 -25.76
CA SER A 34 -11.14 -12.84 -25.14
C SER A 34 -9.95 -13.63 -24.60
N CYS A 35 -9.80 -13.68 -23.27
CA CYS A 35 -8.95 -14.66 -22.63
C CYS A 35 -9.86 -15.62 -21.85
N SER A 36 -10.07 -16.81 -22.41
CA SER A 36 -10.87 -17.86 -21.79
C SER A 36 -10.31 -18.26 -20.43
N ALA A 37 -11.12 -18.11 -19.39
CA ALA A 37 -10.84 -18.61 -18.05
C ALA A 37 -10.78 -20.14 -18.08
N THR A 38 -9.59 -20.71 -17.87
CA THR A 38 -9.45 -22.12 -17.49
C THR A 38 -9.14 -22.17 -16.00
N LEU A 39 -10.08 -22.74 -15.25
CA LEU A 39 -10.03 -23.02 -13.82
C LEU A 39 -8.69 -23.66 -13.40
N LEU A 40 -7.91 -22.97 -12.57
CA LEU A 40 -6.81 -23.58 -11.82
C LEU A 40 -7.34 -24.05 -10.47
N SER A 41 -7.29 -25.36 -10.25
CA SER A 41 -7.60 -26.02 -8.98
C SER A 41 -6.71 -25.50 -7.84
N PRO A 42 -7.24 -25.35 -6.61
CA PRO A 42 -6.46 -24.85 -5.48
C PRO A 42 -5.36 -25.84 -5.08
N VAL A 43 -4.12 -25.34 -5.03
CA VAL A 43 -2.96 -26.04 -4.49
C VAL A 43 -3.18 -26.30 -2.99
N ARG A 44 -3.44 -27.56 -2.62
CA ARG A 44 -3.49 -28.00 -1.22
C ARG A 44 -2.09 -27.99 -0.62
N TRP A 45 -1.86 -27.14 0.37
CA TRP A 45 -0.70 -27.22 1.26
C TRP A 45 -0.76 -28.52 2.08
N ARG A 46 0.05 -29.53 1.73
CA ARG A 46 0.29 -30.69 2.60
C ARG A 46 1.29 -30.33 3.69
N ARG A 47 0.83 -30.31 4.94
CA ARG A 47 1.71 -30.35 6.12
C ARG A 47 2.47 -31.69 6.12
N SER A 48 3.79 -31.64 5.96
CA SER A 48 4.69 -32.78 6.15
C SER A 48 5.04 -32.90 7.63
N THR A 49 4.44 -33.87 8.31
CA THR A 49 4.89 -34.32 9.63
C THR A 49 5.86 -35.49 9.44
N LYS A 50 7.16 -35.24 9.55
CA LYS A 50 8.16 -36.32 9.63
C LYS A 50 8.09 -36.95 11.04
N LYS A 51 7.63 -38.20 11.12
CA LYS A 51 7.96 -39.12 12.22
C LYS A 51 9.15 -39.98 11.78
N VAL A 52 10.06 -40.21 12.71
CA VAL A 52 11.33 -40.93 12.55
C VAL A 52 11.19 -42.38 13.01
N SER A 53 12.02 -43.26 12.41
CA SER A 53 12.49 -44.60 12.85
C SER A 53 11.75 -45.85 12.28
N PRO A 54 12.40 -47.05 12.28
CA PRO A 54 13.33 -47.46 11.22
C PRO A 54 13.17 -48.93 10.71
N SER A 55 13.95 -49.25 9.66
CA SER A 55 14.62 -50.54 9.39
C SER A 55 14.04 -51.56 8.37
N ARG A 56 14.96 -51.93 7.45
CA ARG A 56 15.28 -53.25 6.82
C ARG A 56 14.20 -54.05 6.05
N SER A 57 14.43 -54.22 4.74
CA SER A 57 14.98 -55.47 4.11
C SER A 57 14.53 -55.64 2.64
N HIS A 58 15.46 -56.08 1.79
CA HIS A 58 15.31 -56.64 0.43
C HIS A 58 15.54 -58.18 0.52
N PRO A 59 15.51 -59.00 -0.56
CA PRO A 59 14.84 -58.96 -1.89
C PRO A 59 14.26 -60.35 -2.33
N ARG A 60 13.58 -60.44 -3.50
CA ARG A 60 13.61 -61.55 -4.52
C ARG A 60 12.44 -61.38 -5.52
N ALA A 61 12.67 -61.21 -6.82
CA ALA A 61 13.01 -62.17 -7.89
C ALA A 61 11.78 -62.86 -8.56
N THR A 62 11.65 -62.56 -9.86
CA THR A 62 10.79 -62.98 -11.01
C THR A 62 10.60 -64.51 -11.21
N PRO A 63 9.69 -65.05 -12.08
CA PRO A 63 9.43 -64.59 -13.47
C PRO A 63 8.06 -64.84 -14.16
N GLY A 64 7.84 -64.04 -15.22
CA GLY A 64 7.48 -64.54 -16.56
C GLY A 64 6.02 -64.78 -16.92
N ILE A 65 5.38 -63.84 -17.63
CA ILE A 65 4.34 -64.13 -18.65
C ILE A 65 4.46 -63.08 -19.77
N SER A 66 4.60 -63.55 -21.02
CA SER A 66 4.66 -62.75 -22.26
C SER A 66 3.26 -62.20 -22.68
N PRO A 67 3.17 -61.12 -23.47
CA PRO A 67 1.93 -60.35 -23.64
C PRO A 67 1.06 -60.86 -24.81
N PRO A 68 -0.28 -60.63 -24.79
CA PRO A 68 -1.12 -60.77 -25.97
C PRO A 68 -1.19 -59.47 -26.80
N PRO A 69 -1.64 -59.53 -28.06
CA PRO A 69 -1.33 -58.54 -29.07
C PRO A 69 -2.25 -57.30 -29.06
N THR A 70 -1.76 -56.31 -29.80
CA THR A 70 -2.27 -54.98 -30.12
C THR A 70 -3.76 -54.88 -30.44
N GLY A 71 -4.47 -54.03 -29.67
CA GLY A 71 -5.70 -53.37 -30.07
C GLY A 71 -5.49 -51.86 -30.04
N SER A 72 -5.58 -51.23 -31.20
CA SER A 72 -5.43 -49.80 -31.41
C SER A 72 -6.68 -49.05 -30.93
N GLU A 73 -6.58 -48.35 -29.80
CA GLU A 73 -7.48 -47.24 -29.49
C GLU A 73 -6.64 -45.99 -29.23
N GLY A 74 -6.83 -44.99 -30.08
CA GLY A 74 -6.12 -43.72 -30.04
C GLY A 74 -6.43 -42.99 -28.74
N SER A 75 -5.42 -42.87 -27.89
CA SER A 75 -5.44 -41.95 -26.76
C SER A 75 -5.27 -40.52 -27.27
N PRO A 76 -6.14 -39.57 -26.90
CA PRO A 76 -5.93 -38.18 -27.27
C PRO A 76 -4.70 -37.68 -26.53
N SER A 77 -3.70 -37.23 -27.28
CA SER A 77 -2.51 -36.56 -26.76
C SER A 77 -2.96 -35.41 -25.83
N PRO A 78 -2.41 -35.29 -24.60
CA PRO A 78 -2.73 -34.14 -23.78
C PRO A 78 -2.23 -32.89 -24.52
N LYS A 79 -3.19 -32.06 -24.94
CA LYS A 79 -2.95 -30.74 -25.51
C LYS A 79 -1.96 -30.02 -24.60
N GLY A 80 -0.89 -29.52 -25.23
CA GLY A 80 0.26 -28.92 -24.54
C GLY A 80 -0.17 -27.94 -23.47
N SER A 81 0.53 -28.00 -22.34
CA SER A 81 0.46 -27.00 -21.28
C SER A 81 0.50 -25.59 -21.91
N PRO A 82 -0.32 -24.64 -21.44
CA PRO A 82 -0.19 -23.25 -21.88
C PRO A 82 1.27 -22.82 -21.66
N PRO A 83 1.86 -22.06 -22.59
CA PRO A 83 3.23 -21.60 -22.41
C PRO A 83 3.31 -20.89 -21.06
N LEU A 84 4.21 -21.37 -20.19
CA LEU A 84 4.66 -20.59 -19.05
C LEU A 84 5.02 -19.23 -19.62
N ILE A 85 4.35 -18.17 -19.15
CA ILE A 85 4.79 -16.80 -19.41
C ILE A 85 6.24 -16.80 -18.95
N GLN A 86 7.17 -16.80 -19.90
CA GLN A 86 8.58 -16.66 -19.59
C GLN A 86 8.67 -15.33 -18.89
N GLN A 87 9.06 -15.35 -17.61
CA GLN A 87 9.37 -14.11 -16.91
C GLN A 87 10.39 -13.40 -17.79
N PRO A 88 10.17 -12.14 -18.20
CA PRO A 88 11.18 -11.40 -18.93
C PRO A 88 12.40 -11.31 -18.01
N SER A 89 13.38 -12.17 -18.24
CA SER A 89 14.66 -12.07 -17.56
C SER A 89 15.34 -10.86 -18.18
N LEU A 90 15.37 -9.74 -17.48
CA LEU A 90 16.25 -8.63 -17.84
C LEU A 90 17.66 -9.24 -17.97
N PRO A 91 18.31 -9.14 -19.14
CA PRO A 91 19.66 -9.65 -19.30
C PRO A 91 20.54 -9.05 -18.20
N VAL A 92 21.34 -9.89 -17.52
CA VAL A 92 22.21 -9.46 -16.41
C VAL A 92 23.17 -8.31 -16.81
N ARG A 93 23.47 -8.19 -18.11
CA ARG A 93 24.26 -7.07 -18.66
C ARG A 93 23.57 -5.71 -18.52
N ASP A 94 22.24 -5.65 -18.60
CA ASP A 94 21.47 -4.40 -18.56
C ASP A 94 21.28 -3.92 -17.11
N ILE A 95 21.21 -4.87 -16.16
CA ILE A 95 21.21 -4.60 -14.72
C ILE A 95 22.50 -3.86 -14.29
N ASN A 96 23.66 -4.30 -14.78
CA ASN A 96 24.94 -3.67 -14.44
C ASN A 96 25.11 -2.27 -15.04
N ARG A 97 24.63 -2.06 -16.27
CA ARG A 97 24.82 -0.81 -17.01
C ARG A 97 23.88 0.31 -16.53
N LEU A 98 22.65 -0.03 -16.15
CA LEU A 98 21.61 0.94 -15.78
C LEU A 98 21.54 1.21 -14.27
N LEU A 99 21.92 0.26 -13.41
CA LEU A 99 21.51 0.31 -11.99
C LEU A 99 22.64 0.13 -10.97
N TRP A 100 23.85 -0.26 -11.36
CA TRP A 100 24.97 -0.55 -10.42
C TRP A 100 26.15 0.42 -10.52
N ASN A 101 26.07 1.44 -11.39
CA ASN A 101 27.13 2.42 -11.59
C ASN A 101 27.11 3.58 -10.57
N ALA A 102 26.14 3.58 -9.64
CA ALA A 102 26.04 4.53 -8.55
C ALA A 102 25.83 3.79 -7.23
N GLU A 103 26.38 4.33 -6.15
CA GLU A 103 26.11 3.83 -4.81
C GLU A 103 24.62 4.00 -4.49
N THR A 104 23.98 2.91 -4.07
CA THR A 104 22.58 2.92 -3.63
C THR A 104 22.46 2.27 -2.26
N THR A 105 21.55 2.78 -1.44
CA THR A 105 21.22 2.20 -0.13
C THR A 105 19.82 1.61 -0.19
N PHE A 106 19.68 0.35 0.19
CA PHE A 106 18.39 -0.30 0.36
C PHE A 106 18.13 -0.52 1.85
N THR A 107 17.02 0.00 2.37
CA THR A 107 16.76 0.03 3.82
C THR A 107 15.28 -0.23 4.11
N VAL A 108 15.04 -1.25 4.95
CA VAL A 108 13.74 -1.60 5.53
C VAL A 108 13.98 -2.13 6.95
N PRO A 109 14.17 -1.25 7.95
CA PRO A 109 14.44 -1.66 9.32
C PRO A 109 13.17 -2.15 10.04
N THR A 110 11.99 -1.84 9.48
CA THR A 110 10.69 -2.27 9.99
C THR A 110 10.57 -3.79 10.00
N ARG A 111 10.24 -4.37 11.15
CA ARG A 111 9.91 -5.79 11.25
C ARG A 111 8.48 -6.02 10.78
N ILE A 112 8.33 -6.73 9.66
CA ILE A 112 7.02 -7.00 9.06
C ILE A 112 6.50 -8.36 9.55
N HIS A 113 5.37 -8.33 10.25
CA HIS A 113 4.59 -9.50 10.61
C HIS A 113 3.36 -9.56 9.72
N CYS A 114 3.39 -10.42 8.70
CA CYS A 114 2.32 -10.55 7.73
C CYS A 114 1.60 -11.90 7.85
N GLY A 115 0.30 -11.90 7.62
CA GLY A 115 -0.52 -13.10 7.54
C GLY A 115 -1.89 -12.94 8.19
N ILE A 116 -2.81 -13.83 7.85
CA ILE A 116 -4.15 -13.88 8.45
C ILE A 116 -4.00 -14.10 9.96
N GLY A 117 -4.62 -13.22 10.76
CA GLY A 117 -4.52 -13.25 12.21
C GLY A 117 -3.22 -12.64 12.76
N ALA A 118 -2.39 -12.00 11.94
CA ALA A 118 -1.18 -11.31 12.42
C ALA A 118 -1.50 -10.25 13.48
N PHE A 119 -2.72 -9.70 13.48
CA PHE A 119 -3.17 -8.74 14.49
C PHE A 119 -3.13 -9.30 15.92
N ASP A 120 -3.31 -10.61 16.13
CA ASP A 120 -3.24 -11.22 17.47
C ASP A 120 -1.88 -11.11 18.14
N ARG A 121 -0.84 -10.80 17.35
CA ARG A 121 0.50 -10.57 17.87
C ARG A 121 0.71 -9.19 18.49
N LEU A 122 -0.28 -8.29 18.42
CA LEU A 122 -0.16 -6.91 18.90
C LEU A 122 0.43 -6.83 20.32
N ALA A 123 -0.11 -7.63 21.24
CA ALA A 123 0.32 -7.64 22.65
C ALA A 123 1.80 -7.94 22.85
N ALA A 124 2.36 -8.83 22.02
CA ALA A 124 3.76 -9.25 22.09
C ALA A 124 4.72 -8.27 21.41
N LEU A 125 4.20 -7.33 20.59
CA LEU A 125 5.01 -6.49 19.71
C LEU A 125 5.00 -5.01 20.08
N VAL A 126 3.96 -4.55 20.79
CA VAL A 126 3.93 -3.19 21.35
C VAL A 126 4.81 -3.17 22.60
N PRO A 127 5.84 -2.30 22.69
CA PRO A 127 6.62 -2.13 23.91
C PRO A 127 5.93 -1.19 24.91
N GLY A 128 6.48 -1.11 26.13
CA GLY A 128 6.10 -0.08 27.11
C GLY A 128 4.76 -0.28 27.82
N ALA A 129 4.56 0.51 28.88
CA ALA A 129 3.38 0.43 29.74
C ALA A 129 2.31 1.47 29.34
N ARG A 130 2.73 2.61 28.79
CA ARG A 130 1.85 3.69 28.31
C ARG A 130 1.80 3.69 26.79
N VAL A 131 0.64 3.38 26.23
CA VAL A 131 0.46 3.22 24.79
C VAL A 131 -0.52 4.25 24.29
N LEU A 132 -0.08 5.05 23.31
CA LEU A 132 -0.97 5.93 22.55
C LEU A 132 -1.45 5.20 21.29
N VAL A 133 -2.76 4.98 21.19
CA VAL A 133 -3.40 4.34 20.05
C VAL A 133 -4.06 5.42 19.18
N LEU A 134 -3.52 5.62 17.98
CA LEU A 134 -4.14 6.44 16.94
C LEU A 134 -4.96 5.55 16.02
N HIS A 135 -6.23 5.90 15.81
CA HIS A 135 -7.13 5.06 15.01
C HIS A 135 -7.97 5.85 14.01
N GLY A 136 -8.15 5.25 12.83
CA GLY A 136 -9.11 5.73 11.83
C GLY A 136 -10.51 5.15 12.04
N ARG A 137 -11.43 5.50 11.13
CA ARG A 137 -12.80 4.98 11.12
C ARG A 137 -12.86 3.47 10.85
N SER A 138 -12.02 2.95 9.94
CA SER A 138 -11.94 1.52 9.61
C SER A 138 -11.52 0.65 10.81
N ALA A 139 -10.82 1.24 11.77
CA ALA A 139 -10.32 0.55 12.95
C ALA A 139 -11.31 0.56 14.14
N GLN A 140 -12.47 1.22 14.03
CA GLN A 140 -13.40 1.39 15.16
C GLN A 140 -13.81 0.06 15.79
N MET A 141 -14.05 -0.96 14.96
CA MET A 141 -14.45 -2.31 15.39
C MET A 141 -13.31 -3.07 16.08
N LEU A 142 -12.05 -2.63 15.92
CA LEU A 142 -10.87 -3.27 16.49
C LEU A 142 -10.53 -2.73 17.87
N LEU A 143 -11.05 -1.57 18.27
CA LEU A 143 -10.63 -0.88 19.50
C LEU A 143 -10.86 -1.72 20.76
N GLU A 144 -11.97 -2.46 20.81
CA GLU A 144 -12.23 -3.33 21.96
C GLU A 144 -11.27 -4.52 22.00
N ARG A 145 -10.95 -5.09 20.84
CA ARG A 145 -9.91 -6.12 20.73
C ARG A 145 -8.53 -5.58 21.14
N VAL A 146 -8.20 -4.32 20.81
CA VAL A 146 -6.98 -3.66 21.29
C VAL A 146 -6.98 -3.56 22.81
N ARG A 147 -8.09 -3.14 23.43
CA ARG A 147 -8.20 -3.08 24.90
C ARG A 147 -7.98 -4.42 25.56
N MET A 148 -8.57 -5.49 25.00
CA MET A 148 -8.38 -6.84 25.50
C MET A 148 -6.94 -7.34 25.33
N LEU A 149 -6.35 -7.17 24.14
CA LEU A 149 -4.98 -7.63 23.85
C LEU A 149 -3.93 -6.88 24.67
N LEU A 150 -4.14 -5.58 24.92
CA LEU A 150 -3.24 -4.74 25.69
C LEU A 150 -3.72 -4.51 27.13
N ALA A 151 -4.54 -5.44 27.66
CA ALA A 151 -4.98 -5.38 29.05
C ALA A 151 -3.79 -5.30 30.02
N GLY A 152 -3.92 -4.47 31.05
CA GLY A 152 -2.83 -4.19 32.00
C GLY A 152 -1.88 -3.06 31.58
N ARG A 153 -2.09 -2.43 30.42
CA ARG A 153 -1.37 -1.22 29.98
C ARG A 153 -2.24 0.03 30.13
N ALA A 154 -1.61 1.18 30.29
CA ALA A 154 -2.28 2.47 30.25
C ALA A 154 -2.51 2.85 28.77
N LEU A 155 -3.75 2.74 28.31
CA LEU A 155 -4.13 3.00 26.92
C LEU A 155 -4.77 4.38 26.78
N HIS A 156 -4.24 5.20 25.87
CA HIS A 156 -4.87 6.45 25.45
C HIS A 156 -5.28 6.34 23.98
N PHE A 157 -6.56 6.51 23.67
CA PHE A 157 -7.07 6.41 22.30
C PHE A 157 -7.34 7.81 21.74
N LEU A 158 -6.81 8.10 20.56
CA LEU A 158 -7.12 9.31 19.81
C LEU A 158 -7.60 8.95 18.40
N HIS A 159 -8.71 9.56 18.00
CA HIS A 159 -9.23 9.41 16.66
C HIS A 159 -8.49 10.34 15.69
N VAL A 160 -8.00 9.79 14.59
CA VAL A 160 -7.49 10.58 13.47
C VAL A 160 -8.65 10.89 12.52
N PRO A 161 -8.93 12.18 12.23
CA PRO A 161 -9.99 12.57 11.30
C PRO A 161 -9.87 11.88 9.93
N SER A 162 -11.01 11.67 9.29
CA SER A 162 -11.04 11.12 7.92
C SER A 162 -10.48 12.12 6.92
N GLY A 163 -9.82 11.62 5.88
CA GLY A 163 -9.16 12.45 4.87
C GLY A 163 -7.65 12.51 5.06
N GLU A 164 -7.03 13.49 4.41
CA GLU A 164 -5.59 13.73 4.48
C GLU A 164 -5.22 14.30 5.85
N PRO A 165 -4.13 13.81 6.49
CA PRO A 165 -3.67 14.37 7.74
C PRO A 165 -3.10 15.77 7.46
N THR A 166 -3.51 16.75 8.25
CA THR A 166 -3.02 18.13 8.14
C THR A 166 -2.01 18.47 9.22
N THR A 167 -1.17 19.47 9.00
CA THR A 167 -0.26 20.02 10.03
C THR A 167 -1.01 20.34 11.33
N ASP A 168 -2.18 20.99 11.22
CA ASP A 168 -3.00 21.36 12.38
C ASP A 168 -3.59 20.14 13.09
N SER A 169 -3.98 19.10 12.34
CA SER A 169 -4.49 17.85 12.93
C SER A 169 -3.41 17.08 13.69
N VAL A 170 -2.19 17.04 13.15
CA VAL A 170 -1.03 16.43 13.80
C VAL A 170 -0.66 17.21 15.05
N ASP A 171 -0.59 18.55 14.98
CA ASP A 171 -0.31 19.40 16.14
C ASP A 171 -1.38 19.25 17.23
N GLY A 172 -2.64 19.05 16.85
CA GLY A 172 -3.75 18.74 17.75
C GLY A 172 -3.54 17.43 18.51
N ILE A 173 -3.17 16.37 17.80
CA ILE A 173 -2.85 15.07 18.40
C ILE A 173 -1.61 15.16 19.28
N LEU A 174 -0.58 15.90 18.83
CA LEU A 174 0.68 16.06 19.55
C LEU A 174 0.49 16.70 20.94
N ARG A 175 -0.43 17.67 21.07
CA ARG A 175 -0.76 18.26 22.38
C ARG A 175 -1.27 17.22 23.38
N HIS A 176 -2.15 16.32 22.95
CA HIS A 176 -2.66 15.24 23.79
C HIS A 176 -1.60 14.17 24.05
N ALA A 177 -0.81 13.84 23.01
CA ALA A 177 0.28 12.87 23.10
C ALA A 177 1.34 13.29 24.14
N ARG A 178 1.70 14.57 24.20
CA ARG A 178 2.65 15.09 25.21
C ARG A 178 2.15 14.91 26.64
N ALA A 179 0.86 15.12 26.88
CA ALA A 179 0.25 14.89 28.19
C ALA A 179 0.20 13.40 28.55
N ALA A 180 -0.07 12.52 27.58
CA ALA A 180 -0.06 11.08 27.77
C ALA A 180 1.35 10.50 27.98
N ALA A 181 2.39 11.19 27.46
CA ALA A 181 3.79 10.79 27.50
C ALA A 181 4.00 9.30 27.15
N PRO A 182 3.56 8.84 25.96
CA PRO A 182 3.55 7.42 25.63
C PRO A 182 4.97 6.85 25.49
N ASP A 183 5.12 5.58 25.89
CA ASP A 183 6.33 4.79 25.67
C ASP A 183 6.31 4.12 24.29
N ALA A 184 5.13 4.00 23.68
CA ALA A 184 4.89 3.43 22.36
C ALA A 184 3.66 4.02 21.69
N LEU A 185 3.67 4.08 20.35
CA LEU A 185 2.51 4.41 19.54
C LEU A 185 2.00 3.19 18.78
N VAL A 186 0.69 3.11 18.61
CA VAL A 186 0.02 2.15 17.72
C VAL A 186 -0.87 2.91 16.74
N GLY A 187 -0.55 2.86 15.45
CA GLY A 187 -1.37 3.45 14.39
C GLY A 187 -2.20 2.39 13.68
N ILE A 188 -3.53 2.42 13.83
CA ILE A 188 -4.47 1.43 13.24
C ILE A 188 -5.40 2.12 12.25
N GLY A 189 -5.19 1.91 10.95
CA GLY A 189 -5.93 2.66 9.94
C GLY A 189 -5.36 2.53 8.53
N GLY A 190 -5.74 3.45 7.64
CA GLY A 190 -5.05 3.64 6.37
C GLY A 190 -3.82 4.54 6.50
N GLY A 191 -3.25 4.94 5.35
CA GLY A 191 -2.04 5.79 5.29
C GLY A 191 -2.10 7.04 6.17
N SER A 192 -3.22 7.77 6.13
CA SER A 192 -3.42 8.99 6.95
C SER A 192 -3.19 8.76 8.45
N VAL A 193 -3.68 7.65 9.01
CA VAL A 193 -3.53 7.32 10.43
C VAL A 193 -2.09 6.91 10.75
N MET A 194 -1.48 6.10 9.87
CA MET A 194 -0.11 5.64 10.06
C MET A 194 0.90 6.78 9.93
N ASP A 195 0.70 7.69 8.97
CA ASP A 195 1.53 8.88 8.80
C ASP A 195 1.37 9.84 9.98
N THR A 196 0.15 10.01 10.49
CA THR A 196 -0.09 10.77 11.72
C THR A 196 0.63 10.15 12.93
N ALA A 197 0.62 8.81 13.05
CA ALA A 197 1.32 8.10 14.12
C ALA A 197 2.84 8.28 14.02
N LYS A 198 3.42 8.08 12.84
CA LYS A 198 4.86 8.27 12.60
C LYS A 198 5.28 9.72 12.88
N ALA A 199 4.54 10.69 12.36
CA ALA A 199 4.80 12.12 12.61
C ALA A 199 4.70 12.46 14.10
N THR A 200 3.65 12.00 14.78
CA THR A 200 3.49 12.22 16.22
C THR A 200 4.64 11.61 17.02
N ALA A 201 5.06 10.38 16.69
CA ALA A 201 6.15 9.69 17.36
C ALA A 201 7.50 10.43 17.25
N ALA A 202 7.81 10.96 16.07
CA ALA A 202 9.02 11.75 15.86
C ALA A 202 8.93 13.11 16.54
N LEU A 203 7.81 13.83 16.38
CA LEU A 203 7.61 15.18 16.94
C LEU A 203 7.52 15.21 18.47
N LEU A 204 7.20 14.09 19.12
CA LEU A 204 7.30 13.94 20.58
C LEU A 204 8.74 14.03 21.08
N CYS A 205 9.73 13.78 20.23
CA CYS A 205 11.16 13.88 20.56
C CYS A 205 11.75 15.25 20.25
N GLU A 206 10.96 16.16 19.68
CA GLU A 206 11.36 17.52 19.33
C GLU A 206 10.91 18.55 20.38
N ASP A 207 11.35 19.80 20.24
CA ASP A 207 10.99 20.87 21.17
C ASP A 207 9.47 20.97 21.37
N PRO A 208 8.98 21.11 22.61
CA PRO A 208 7.55 21.24 22.89
C PRO A 208 6.85 22.42 22.18
N GLY A 209 7.61 23.43 21.74
CA GLY A 209 7.08 24.57 20.98
C GLY A 209 7.00 24.35 19.47
N ALA A 210 7.60 23.29 18.93
CA ALA A 210 7.68 23.07 17.49
C ALA A 210 6.34 22.60 16.89
N SER A 211 6.02 23.08 15.69
CA SER A 211 4.88 22.65 14.89
C SER A 211 5.30 21.57 13.90
N CYS A 212 4.38 20.68 13.54
CA CYS A 212 4.54 19.74 12.43
C CYS A 212 4.96 20.44 11.12
N ALA A 213 4.45 21.64 10.88
CA ALA A 213 4.78 22.42 9.68
C ALA A 213 6.27 22.76 9.57
N ASP A 214 6.97 22.90 10.71
CA ASP A 214 8.38 23.28 10.74
C ASP A 214 9.31 22.20 10.15
N PHE A 215 8.84 20.95 10.06
CA PHE A 215 9.63 19.78 9.66
C PHE A 215 9.22 19.18 8.30
N LEU A 216 8.30 19.81 7.58
CA LEU A 216 7.91 19.35 6.24
C LEU A 216 9.06 19.56 5.25
N GLU A 217 9.32 18.58 4.39
CA GLU A 217 10.23 18.73 3.26
C GLU A 217 9.82 19.94 2.40
N VAL A 218 10.82 20.68 1.90
CA VAL A 218 10.68 21.88 1.06
C VAL A 218 10.12 23.11 1.79
N ASP A 219 9.07 22.95 2.59
CA ASP A 219 8.34 24.08 3.19
C ASP A 219 8.80 24.40 4.63
N GLY A 220 9.35 23.42 5.34
CA GLY A 220 9.77 23.54 6.74
C GLY A 220 11.15 24.16 6.93
N THR A 221 11.42 24.66 8.14
CA THR A 221 12.68 25.34 8.51
C THR A 221 13.56 24.51 9.44
N ARG A 222 13.13 23.30 9.82
CA ARG A 222 13.79 22.42 10.79
C ARG A 222 13.99 21.01 10.22
N HIS A 223 14.97 20.31 10.78
CA HIS A 223 15.22 18.89 10.54
C HIS A 223 14.87 18.08 11.79
N LEU A 224 14.37 16.86 11.59
CA LEU A 224 14.09 15.94 12.68
C LEU A 224 15.40 15.53 13.37
N SER A 225 15.36 15.36 14.69
CA SER A 225 16.51 14.98 15.53
C SER A 225 17.02 13.55 15.29
N GLY A 226 16.27 12.75 14.53
CA GLY A 226 16.52 11.33 14.33
C GLY A 226 16.10 10.42 15.48
N LYS A 227 15.37 10.95 16.46
CA LYS A 227 14.71 10.18 17.51
C LYS A 227 13.22 10.03 17.21
N SER A 228 12.65 8.91 17.65
CA SER A 228 11.22 8.65 17.52
C SER A 228 10.77 7.65 18.58
N VAL A 229 9.57 7.85 19.10
CA VAL A 229 8.93 6.86 20.00
C VAL A 229 8.61 5.58 19.20
N PRO A 230 8.90 4.37 19.73
CA PRO A 230 8.61 3.13 19.02
C PRO A 230 7.17 3.06 18.52
N THR A 231 7.02 2.91 17.20
CA THR A 231 5.70 2.90 16.54
C THR A 231 5.39 1.54 15.95
N VAL A 232 4.22 1.00 16.27
CA VAL A 232 3.64 -0.19 15.64
C VAL A 232 2.52 0.25 14.69
N THR A 233 2.59 -0.16 13.43
CA THR A 233 1.55 0.13 12.44
C THR A 233 0.70 -1.10 12.14
N VAL A 234 -0.59 -0.88 11.96
CA VAL A 234 -1.59 -1.90 11.64
C VAL A 234 -2.44 -1.38 10.47
N PRO A 235 -2.04 -1.63 9.22
CA PRO A 235 -2.81 -1.22 8.06
C PRO A 235 -4.17 -1.91 8.03
N THR A 236 -5.22 -1.13 7.79
CA THR A 236 -6.61 -1.58 7.53
C THR A 236 -7.08 -1.20 6.12
N LEU A 237 -6.18 -0.59 5.34
CA LEU A 237 -6.38 -0.22 3.96
C LEU A 237 -5.04 -0.34 3.23
N PHE A 238 -5.00 -1.16 2.18
CA PHE A 238 -3.77 -1.53 1.48
C PHE A 238 -3.63 -0.70 0.20
N GLY A 239 -2.70 0.27 0.23
CA GLY A 239 -2.44 1.20 -0.88
C GLY A 239 -1.18 2.02 -0.64
N SER A 240 -1.17 2.76 0.47
CA SER A 240 -0.10 3.69 0.80
C SER A 240 1.27 3.05 1.06
N GLY A 241 1.31 1.78 1.48
CA GLY A 241 2.52 1.14 2.00
C GLY A 241 3.14 1.85 3.22
N ALA A 242 2.44 2.78 3.87
CA ALA A 242 2.95 3.63 4.94
C ALA A 242 3.45 2.84 6.17
N GLU A 243 3.00 1.61 6.34
CA GLU A 243 3.47 0.68 7.36
C GLU A 243 4.97 0.32 7.23
N VAL A 244 5.58 0.53 6.06
CA VAL A 244 6.96 0.12 5.74
C VAL A 244 7.78 1.26 5.12
N THR A 245 7.35 2.51 5.27
CA THR A 245 8.04 3.69 4.71
C THR A 245 8.56 4.62 5.80
N ARG A 246 9.59 5.40 5.45
CA ARG A 246 10.16 6.47 6.29
C ARG A 246 9.52 7.85 6.07
N ASN A 247 8.36 7.86 5.43
CA ASN A 247 7.60 9.06 5.08
C ASN A 247 6.44 9.23 6.04
N ALA A 248 6.10 10.46 6.40
CA ALA A 248 4.77 10.80 6.88
C ALA A 248 4.23 11.93 6.00
N VAL A 249 3.25 11.65 5.15
CA VAL A 249 2.76 12.61 4.16
C VAL A 249 1.64 13.44 4.75
N ILE A 250 1.89 14.74 4.92
CA ILE A 250 1.02 15.68 5.62
C ILE A 250 0.65 16.84 4.68
N PHE A 251 -0.62 17.22 4.68
CA PHE A 251 -1.11 18.41 3.99
C PHE A 251 -0.90 19.66 4.85
N ASN A 252 -0.36 20.72 4.26
CA ASN A 252 -0.25 22.02 4.90
C ASN A 252 -1.34 22.95 4.36
N PRO A 253 -2.42 23.22 5.12
CA PRO A 253 -3.50 24.08 4.66
C PRO A 253 -3.05 25.52 4.37
N ARG A 254 -1.94 25.98 4.95
CA ARG A 254 -1.43 27.35 4.74
C ARG A 254 -0.77 27.52 3.39
N THR A 255 -0.06 26.49 2.91
CA THR A 255 0.61 26.52 1.60
C THR A 255 -0.20 25.84 0.50
N GLY A 256 -1.22 25.05 0.87
CA GLY A 256 -1.98 24.21 -0.06
C GLY A 256 -1.16 23.03 -0.59
N ALA A 257 0.01 22.75 -0.01
CA ALA A 257 0.91 21.70 -0.47
C ALA A 257 0.82 20.45 0.41
N LYS A 258 0.92 19.28 -0.22
CA LYS A 258 1.10 17.99 0.45
C LYS A 258 2.59 17.64 0.45
N ARG A 259 3.22 17.58 1.62
CA ARG A 259 4.66 17.35 1.81
C ARG A 259 4.92 16.19 2.76
N SER A 260 6.08 15.57 2.66
CA SER A 260 6.47 14.55 3.63
C SER A 260 7.26 15.16 4.79
N LEU A 261 7.07 14.66 6.00
CA LEU A 261 8.21 14.51 6.91
C LEU A 261 8.97 13.26 6.48
N ARG A 262 10.30 13.33 6.40
CA ARG A 262 11.13 12.19 6.00
C ARG A 262 12.38 12.09 6.86
N HIS A 263 12.58 10.93 7.46
CA HIS A 263 13.76 10.57 8.23
C HIS A 263 13.72 9.07 8.51
N ASP A 264 14.86 8.40 8.61
CA ASP A 264 14.90 6.94 8.89
C ASP A 264 14.30 6.59 10.27
N ALA A 265 14.15 7.57 11.15
CA ALA A 265 13.48 7.43 12.45
C ALA A 265 11.95 7.34 12.33
N LEU A 266 11.39 7.66 11.16
CA LEU A 266 9.96 7.51 10.89
C LEU A 266 9.58 6.08 10.47
N PHE A 267 10.55 5.21 10.17
CA PHE A 267 10.21 3.80 9.94
C PHE A 267 9.52 3.22 11.17
N PRO A 268 8.35 2.57 11.02
CA PRO A 268 7.74 1.84 12.11
C PRO A 268 8.70 0.78 12.64
N ALA A 269 8.73 0.58 13.95
CA ALA A 269 9.48 -0.53 14.55
C ALA A 269 8.88 -1.88 14.13
N VAL A 270 7.56 -1.92 13.96
CA VAL A 270 6.78 -3.09 13.57
C VAL A 270 5.65 -2.69 12.62
N ALA A 271 5.42 -3.51 11.61
CA ALA A 271 4.22 -3.52 10.78
C ALA A 271 3.45 -4.84 10.98
N LEU A 272 2.17 -4.77 11.35
CA LEU A 272 1.27 -5.93 11.47
C LEU A 272 0.31 -5.93 10.28
N VAL A 273 0.69 -6.66 9.23
CA VAL A 273 -0.05 -6.72 7.96
C VAL A 273 -0.98 -7.94 7.99
N ASP A 274 -2.22 -7.72 8.42
CA ASP A 274 -3.26 -8.74 8.48
C ASP A 274 -4.31 -8.48 7.37
N PRO A 275 -4.33 -9.26 6.27
CA PRO A 275 -5.20 -9.02 5.12
C PRO A 275 -6.69 -8.91 5.47
N ASP A 276 -7.16 -9.64 6.48
CA ASP A 276 -8.58 -9.65 6.86
C ASP A 276 -9.03 -8.27 7.38
N LEU A 277 -8.11 -7.47 7.92
CA LEU A 277 -8.43 -6.11 8.36
C LEU A 277 -8.77 -5.18 7.19
N GLY A 278 -8.26 -5.46 5.98
CA GLY A 278 -8.60 -4.70 4.78
C GLY A 278 -10.06 -4.83 4.37
N LEU A 279 -10.68 -5.99 4.66
CA LEU A 279 -12.09 -6.27 4.32
C LEU A 279 -13.08 -5.43 5.14
N THR A 280 -12.61 -4.76 6.21
CA THR A 280 -13.44 -3.85 7.00
C THR A 280 -13.70 -2.50 6.31
N ALA A 281 -12.94 -2.17 5.26
CA ALA A 281 -13.07 -0.92 4.53
C ALA A 281 -14.11 -1.02 3.39
N PRO A 282 -14.87 0.06 3.10
CA PRO A 282 -15.78 0.09 1.97
C PRO A 282 -15.08 -0.23 0.65
N ARG A 283 -15.74 -0.98 -0.25
CA ARG A 283 -15.19 -1.40 -1.55
C ARG A 283 -14.58 -0.23 -2.35
N ALA A 284 -15.23 0.94 -2.36
CA ALA A 284 -14.72 2.12 -3.06
C ALA A 284 -13.36 2.59 -2.51
N ALA A 285 -13.18 2.56 -1.19
CA ALA A 285 -11.90 2.89 -0.56
C ALA A 285 -10.84 1.81 -0.84
N ARG A 286 -11.22 0.53 -0.79
CA ARG A 286 -10.33 -0.59 -1.15
C ARG A 286 -9.83 -0.46 -2.58
N LEU A 287 -10.71 -0.12 -3.53
CA LEU A 287 -10.34 0.09 -4.93
C LEU A 287 -9.40 1.27 -5.12
N ALA A 288 -9.72 2.42 -4.54
CA ALA A 288 -8.83 3.57 -4.60
C ALA A 288 -7.44 3.25 -4.03
N ALA A 289 -7.37 2.53 -2.91
CA ALA A 289 -6.11 2.11 -2.30
C ALA A 289 -5.35 1.07 -3.15
N ALA A 290 -6.05 0.10 -3.74
CA ALA A 290 -5.42 -0.88 -4.63
C ALA A 290 -4.84 -0.20 -5.89
N VAL A 291 -5.54 0.80 -6.43
CA VAL A 291 -5.02 1.64 -7.54
C VAL A 291 -3.79 2.44 -7.09
N ASP A 292 -3.78 2.97 -5.87
CA ASP A 292 -2.61 3.65 -5.29
C ASP A 292 -1.39 2.70 -5.21
N ALA A 293 -1.57 1.48 -4.69
CA ALA A 293 -0.52 0.46 -4.68
C ALA A 293 -0.05 0.12 -6.10
N TRP A 294 -0.96 0.03 -7.07
CA TRP A 294 -0.58 -0.19 -8.47
C TRP A 294 0.25 0.98 -9.04
N CYS A 295 -0.11 2.22 -8.73
CA CYS A 295 0.66 3.40 -9.09
C CYS A 295 2.05 3.36 -8.45
N HIS A 296 2.17 3.01 -7.16
CA HIS A 296 3.46 2.85 -6.50
C HIS A 296 4.35 1.85 -7.24
N LEU A 297 3.85 0.64 -7.51
CA LEU A 297 4.61 -0.43 -8.15
C LEU A 297 5.04 -0.06 -9.59
N THR A 298 4.19 0.64 -10.33
CA THR A 298 4.49 1.04 -11.71
C THR A 298 5.46 2.21 -11.76
N GLU A 299 5.28 3.22 -10.92
CA GLU A 299 6.17 4.38 -10.88
C GLU A 299 7.56 4.05 -10.30
N THR A 300 7.66 3.08 -9.39
CA THR A 300 8.97 2.62 -8.89
C THR A 300 9.76 1.86 -9.95
N LEU A 301 9.10 1.22 -10.92
CA LEU A 301 9.78 0.64 -12.10
C LEU A 301 10.35 1.71 -13.02
N CYS A 302 9.63 2.83 -13.17
CA CYS A 302 10.03 3.95 -14.03
C CYS A 302 10.90 4.99 -13.31
N SER A 303 11.22 4.79 -12.03
CA SER A 303 12.01 5.75 -11.26
C SER A 303 13.45 5.79 -11.73
N THR A 304 14.02 7.00 -11.83
CA THR A 304 15.46 7.22 -12.07
C THR A 304 16.34 6.74 -10.91
N ARG A 305 15.73 6.35 -9.78
CA ARG A 305 16.40 5.73 -8.62
C ARG A 305 15.97 4.27 -8.41
N ALA A 306 15.37 3.64 -9.42
CA ALA A 306 15.13 2.21 -9.38
C ALA A 306 16.47 1.47 -9.19
N THR A 307 16.44 0.33 -8.49
CA THR A 307 17.62 -0.49 -8.21
C THR A 307 17.30 -1.95 -8.46
N PRO A 308 18.30 -2.85 -8.55
CA PRO A 308 18.04 -4.28 -8.71
C PRO A 308 17.33 -4.89 -7.49
N PHE A 309 17.24 -4.15 -6.37
CA PHE A 309 16.46 -4.54 -5.21
C PHE A 309 15.01 -4.04 -5.27
N THR A 310 14.72 -2.89 -5.88
CA THR A 310 13.35 -2.36 -5.95
C THR A 310 12.56 -2.91 -7.15
N LEU A 311 13.23 -3.21 -8.27
CA LEU A 311 12.56 -3.73 -9.47
C LEU A 311 11.84 -5.07 -9.23
N PRO A 312 12.46 -6.10 -8.59
CA PRO A 312 11.78 -7.37 -8.35
C PRO A 312 10.58 -7.23 -7.40
N LEU A 313 10.65 -6.33 -6.42
CA LEU A 313 9.54 -6.07 -5.50
C LEU A 313 8.34 -5.46 -6.25
N SER A 314 8.62 -4.52 -7.15
CA SER A 314 7.62 -3.87 -7.99
C SER A 314 6.95 -4.89 -8.92
N ALA A 315 7.75 -5.69 -9.62
CA ALA A 315 7.27 -6.73 -10.52
C ALA A 315 6.41 -7.79 -9.79
N GLU A 316 6.84 -8.24 -8.61
CA GLU A 316 6.09 -9.23 -7.82
C GLU A 316 4.78 -8.66 -7.29
N GLY A 317 4.77 -7.41 -6.80
CA GLY A 317 3.54 -6.75 -6.38
C GLY A 317 2.55 -6.61 -7.54
N MET A 318 3.03 -6.27 -8.74
CA MET A 318 2.18 -6.19 -9.93
C MET A 318 1.61 -7.55 -10.31
N ARG A 319 2.45 -8.60 -10.28
CA ARG A 319 2.04 -9.97 -10.58
C ARG A 319 0.93 -10.47 -9.64
N LEU A 320 0.98 -10.08 -8.36
CA LEU A 320 -0.02 -10.44 -7.36
C LEU A 320 -1.32 -9.64 -7.52
N LEU A 321 -1.22 -8.33 -7.78
CA LEU A 321 -2.37 -7.42 -7.78
C LEU A 321 -3.15 -7.42 -9.10
N LEU A 322 -2.46 -7.48 -10.23
CA LEU A 322 -3.07 -7.34 -11.57
C LEU A 322 -4.26 -8.29 -11.81
N PRO A 323 -4.21 -9.59 -11.45
CA PRO A 323 -5.32 -10.51 -11.71
C PRO A 323 -6.60 -10.18 -10.93
N VAL A 324 -6.49 -9.49 -9.79
CA VAL A 324 -7.62 -9.18 -8.91
C VAL A 324 -8.06 -7.72 -8.99
N LEU A 325 -7.20 -6.80 -9.44
CA LEU A 325 -7.48 -5.35 -9.44
C LEU A 325 -8.76 -4.95 -10.23
N PRO A 326 -9.07 -5.50 -11.42
CA PRO A 326 -10.24 -5.08 -12.18
C PRO A 326 -11.58 -5.31 -11.46
N GLU A 327 -11.72 -6.45 -10.78
CA GLU A 327 -12.96 -6.84 -10.09
C GLU A 327 -12.89 -6.63 -8.58
N LEU A 328 -11.69 -6.58 -8.00
CA LEU A 328 -11.37 -6.44 -6.58
C LEU A 328 -12.40 -7.10 -5.63
N PRO A 329 -12.66 -8.42 -5.76
CA PRO A 329 -13.73 -9.07 -5.02
C PRO A 329 -13.52 -8.97 -3.50
N ASP A 330 -14.61 -9.14 -2.76
CA ASP A 330 -14.61 -9.08 -1.30
C ASP A 330 -14.25 -10.44 -0.70
N ASP A 331 -13.03 -10.90 -0.97
CA ASP A 331 -12.51 -12.19 -0.51
C ASP A 331 -11.08 -12.09 0.02
N GLN A 332 -10.69 -13.12 0.77
CA GLN A 332 -9.40 -13.20 1.44
C GLN A 332 -8.22 -13.27 0.47
N THR A 333 -8.40 -13.88 -0.72
CA THR A 333 -7.36 -13.96 -1.75
C THR A 333 -7.02 -12.57 -2.28
N THR A 334 -8.04 -11.78 -2.59
CA THR A 334 -7.91 -10.40 -3.07
C THR A 334 -7.34 -9.49 -2.00
N ALA A 335 -7.81 -9.61 -0.75
CA ALA A 335 -7.26 -8.87 0.36
C ALA A 335 -5.76 -9.17 0.58
N THR A 336 -5.38 -10.45 0.46
CA THR A 336 -3.97 -10.87 0.58
C THR A 336 -3.12 -10.29 -0.56
N ALA A 337 -3.59 -10.38 -1.80
CA ALA A 337 -2.91 -9.80 -2.95
C ALA A 337 -2.72 -8.28 -2.79
N ALA A 338 -3.75 -7.55 -2.38
CA ALA A 338 -3.69 -6.12 -2.13
C ALA A 338 -2.71 -5.78 -0.98
N ALA A 339 -2.74 -6.53 0.12
CA ALA A 339 -1.83 -6.34 1.26
C ALA A 339 -0.37 -6.53 0.86
N CYS A 340 -0.06 -7.61 0.13
CA CYS A 340 1.29 -7.86 -0.38
C CYS A 340 1.72 -6.77 -1.36
N ALA A 341 0.87 -6.37 -2.29
CA ALA A 341 1.17 -5.32 -3.28
C ALA A 341 1.41 -3.96 -2.63
N SER A 342 0.60 -3.57 -1.63
CA SER A 342 0.79 -2.35 -0.83
C SER A 342 2.14 -2.35 -0.11
N ALA A 343 2.48 -3.44 0.58
CA ALA A 343 3.74 -3.53 1.31
C ALA A 343 4.96 -3.53 0.36
N LEU A 344 4.90 -4.28 -0.75
CA LEU A 344 5.96 -4.30 -1.76
C LEU A 344 6.14 -2.94 -2.43
N GLY A 345 5.03 -2.27 -2.77
CA GLY A 345 5.03 -0.90 -3.29
C GLY A 345 5.63 0.09 -2.30
N GLY A 346 5.27 -0.01 -1.02
CA GLY A 346 5.86 0.77 0.07
C GLY A 346 7.36 0.59 0.23
N ILE A 347 7.84 -0.65 0.17
CA ILE A 347 9.28 -0.96 0.23
C ILE A 347 9.99 -0.42 -1.01
N ALA A 348 9.41 -0.57 -2.19
CA ALA A 348 9.99 -0.04 -3.42
C ALA A 348 10.06 1.50 -3.39
N LEU A 349 8.96 2.18 -3.04
CA LEU A 349 8.86 3.64 -3.04
C LEU A 349 9.76 4.29 -1.99
N THR A 350 9.94 3.67 -0.82
CA THR A 350 10.79 4.28 0.22
C THR A 350 12.27 4.30 -0.17
N ASN A 351 12.67 3.43 -1.13
CA ASN A 351 14.04 3.27 -1.60
C ASN A 351 14.28 3.91 -2.99
N ALA A 352 13.31 3.87 -3.91
CA ALA A 352 13.42 4.45 -5.26
C ALA A 352 12.65 5.77 -5.43
N GLY A 353 11.76 6.12 -4.49
CA GLY A 353 10.76 7.16 -4.70
C GLY A 353 9.79 6.84 -5.83
N LEU A 354 9.08 7.88 -6.25
CA LEU A 354 8.03 7.84 -7.26
C LEU A 354 8.33 8.88 -8.34
N THR A 355 7.50 8.92 -9.38
CA THR A 355 7.69 9.86 -10.49
C THR A 355 6.87 11.14 -10.28
N PHE A 356 6.80 11.98 -11.31
CA PHE A 356 5.98 13.19 -11.27
C PHE A 356 4.48 12.90 -11.09
N GLY A 357 4.03 11.69 -11.44
CA GLY A 357 2.63 11.25 -11.31
C GLY A 357 2.07 11.46 -9.91
N HIS A 358 2.75 10.93 -8.88
CA HIS A 358 2.35 11.16 -7.49
C HIS A 358 2.46 12.63 -7.07
N GLY A 359 3.44 13.37 -7.59
CA GLY A 359 3.60 14.79 -7.30
C GLY A 359 2.40 15.62 -7.78
N VAL A 360 1.93 15.37 -9.01
CA VAL A 360 0.73 16.00 -9.56
C VAL A 360 -0.53 15.49 -8.88
N GLY A 361 -0.62 14.18 -8.62
CA GLY A 361 -1.75 13.54 -7.93
C GLY A 361 -1.97 14.10 -6.52
N ALA A 362 -0.91 14.45 -5.81
CA ALA A 362 -0.96 15.07 -4.49
C ALA A 362 -1.63 16.45 -4.47
N VAL A 363 -1.62 17.18 -5.60
CA VAL A 363 -2.31 18.47 -5.77
C VAL A 363 -3.70 18.28 -6.36
N LEU A 364 -3.83 17.39 -7.38
CA LEU A 364 -5.08 17.13 -8.08
C LEU A 364 -6.16 16.57 -7.16
N GLY A 365 -5.81 15.62 -6.27
CA GLY A 365 -6.77 14.98 -5.36
C GLY A 365 -7.57 15.98 -4.54
N PRO A 366 -6.91 16.83 -3.72
CA PRO A 366 -7.58 17.89 -2.97
C PRO A 366 -8.35 18.88 -3.85
N ALA A 367 -7.76 19.32 -4.97
CA ALA A 367 -8.39 20.30 -5.86
C ALA A 367 -9.68 19.78 -6.52
N ALA A 368 -9.74 18.50 -6.84
CA ALA A 368 -10.88 17.86 -7.49
C ALA A 368 -11.83 17.15 -6.51
N GLY A 369 -11.51 17.12 -5.21
CA GLY A 369 -12.32 16.42 -4.20
C GLY A 369 -12.35 14.90 -4.39
N ILE A 370 -11.29 14.32 -4.96
CA ILE A 370 -11.13 12.87 -5.17
C ILE A 370 -10.03 12.30 -4.28
N SER A 371 -10.08 10.99 -4.04
CA SER A 371 -9.04 10.32 -3.23
C SER A 371 -7.67 10.32 -3.92
N HIS A 372 -6.60 10.17 -3.14
CA HIS A 372 -5.22 10.13 -3.66
C HIS A 372 -5.04 9.06 -4.74
N GLY A 373 -5.46 7.82 -4.48
CA GLY A 373 -5.37 6.74 -5.46
C GLY A 373 -6.19 6.96 -6.72
N GLN A 374 -7.33 7.67 -6.64
CA GLN A 374 -8.06 8.09 -7.85
C GLN A 374 -7.26 9.13 -8.64
N ALA A 375 -6.68 10.13 -7.96
CA ALA A 375 -5.87 11.15 -8.62
C ALA A 375 -4.64 10.55 -9.31
N CYS A 376 -3.89 9.68 -8.62
CA CYS A 376 -2.74 8.98 -9.19
C CYS A 376 -3.17 8.06 -10.34
N GLY A 377 -4.24 7.27 -10.16
CA GLY A 377 -4.73 6.35 -11.19
C GLY A 377 -5.20 7.03 -12.47
N LEU A 378 -5.83 8.20 -12.37
CA LEU A 378 -6.24 9.00 -13.54
C LEU A 378 -5.03 9.49 -14.35
N LEU A 379 -3.92 9.79 -13.69
CA LEU A 379 -2.70 10.28 -14.32
C LEU A 379 -1.81 9.15 -14.85
N LEU A 380 -1.98 7.93 -14.33
CA LEU A 380 -1.05 6.82 -14.58
C LEU A 380 -0.82 6.51 -16.07
N PRO A 381 -1.83 6.48 -16.97
CA PRO A 381 -1.59 6.22 -18.39
C PRO A 381 -0.63 7.24 -19.03
N GLU A 382 -0.80 8.52 -18.74
CA GLU A 382 0.05 9.60 -19.25
C GLU A 382 1.45 9.56 -18.63
N VAL A 383 1.54 9.25 -17.33
CA VAL A 383 2.81 9.05 -16.63
C VAL A 383 3.61 7.92 -17.27
N LEU A 384 2.97 6.77 -17.52
CA LEU A 384 3.62 5.63 -18.16
C LEU A 384 4.03 5.91 -19.60
N ALA A 385 3.18 6.57 -20.39
CA ALA A 385 3.53 6.97 -21.75
C ALA A 385 4.76 7.91 -21.76
N TRP A 386 4.79 8.89 -20.85
CA TRP A 386 5.94 9.77 -20.70
C TRP A 386 7.19 9.00 -20.29
N CYS A 387 7.11 8.14 -19.26
CA CYS A 387 8.23 7.34 -18.80
C CYS A 387 8.79 6.43 -19.90
N LEU A 388 7.93 5.71 -20.63
CA LEU A 388 8.33 4.82 -21.72
C LEU A 388 9.05 5.58 -22.85
N SER A 389 8.62 6.80 -23.17
CA SER A 389 9.29 7.63 -24.18
C SER A 389 10.66 8.18 -23.76
N HIS A 390 11.02 8.07 -22.48
CA HIS A 390 12.29 8.55 -21.92
C HIS A 390 13.15 7.40 -21.36
N LEU A 391 12.68 6.15 -21.46
CA LEU A 391 13.53 5.00 -21.18
C LEU A 391 14.58 4.88 -22.30
N PRO A 392 15.82 4.48 -21.99
CA PRO A 392 16.78 4.11 -23.01
C PRO A 392 16.19 3.06 -23.97
N GLU A 393 16.46 3.17 -25.26
CA GLU A 393 15.97 2.20 -26.26
C GLU A 393 16.63 0.81 -26.15
N ASP A 394 17.71 0.72 -25.36
CA ASP A 394 18.44 -0.49 -24.99
C ASP A 394 17.95 -1.05 -23.65
#